data_AF-A0A0C9ZCX8-F1
#
_entry.id   AF-A0A0C9ZCX8-F1
#
_cell.length_a   1.000
_cell.length_b   1.000
_cell.length_c   1.000
_cell.angle_alpha   90.00
_cell.angle_beta   90.00
_cell.angle_gamma   90.00
#
_symmetry.space_group_name_H-M   'P 1'
#
loop_
_entity.id
_entity.type
_entity.pdbx_description
1 polymer ?
#
loop_
_entity_poly.entity_id
_entity_poly.type
_entity_poly.pdbx_seq_one_letter_code
_entity_poly.pdbx_strand_id
1 'polypeptide(L)'
;MPPDKDHAHWTEEEKEALISFLSEQKISGKMGNGSFKPAIWNTAADHLAEKFPNQKGLMKTAEMCKGKVTSLKTVLRDINLWHACSGKHWDNVNGANIVTEDEEKDYQEWIGVQRLFYFVSQY
;
A
#
# COMPACT_ATOMS: atom_id res chain seq x y z
N MET A 1 3.62 27.99 -0.02
CA MET A 1 3.59 26.53 -0.12
C MET A 1 4.91 26.03 0.46
N PRO A 2 4.93 25.26 1.56
CA PRO A 2 6.19 24.73 2.07
C PRO A 2 6.77 23.76 1.02
N PRO A 3 8.11 23.65 0.91
CA PRO A 3 8.74 22.78 -0.08
C PRO A 3 8.26 21.35 0.10
N ASP A 4 7.97 20.67 -1.02
CA ASP A 4 7.59 19.27 -1.09
C ASP A 4 8.46 18.46 -0.12
N LYS A 5 7.85 17.92 0.94
CA LYS A 5 8.51 16.93 1.80
C LYS A 5 9.06 15.86 0.87
N ASP A 6 10.36 15.59 0.93
CA ASP A 6 11.02 14.49 0.22
C ASP A 6 10.26 13.17 0.45
N HIS A 7 9.29 12.89 -0.41
CA HIS A 7 8.54 11.65 -0.41
C HIS A 7 9.34 10.67 -1.26
N ALA A 8 9.76 9.54 -0.67
CA ALA A 8 10.35 8.45 -1.44
C ALA A 8 9.42 8.14 -2.62
N HIS A 9 9.99 8.19 -3.83
CA HIS A 9 9.27 7.82 -5.02
C HIS A 9 9.24 6.29 -5.09
N TRP A 10 8.05 5.70 -5.17
CA TRP A 10 7.86 4.25 -5.21
C TRP A 10 7.34 3.86 -6.58
N THR A 11 8.21 3.23 -7.36
CA THR A 11 7.86 2.56 -8.62
C THR A 11 7.11 1.26 -8.34
N GLU A 12 6.41 0.71 -9.35
CA GLU A 12 5.69 -0.56 -9.18
C GLU A 12 6.68 -1.72 -8.94
N GLU A 13 7.83 -1.70 -9.60
CA GLU A 13 8.90 -2.69 -9.46
C GLU A 13 9.48 -2.69 -8.02
N GLU A 14 9.64 -1.52 -7.41
CA GLU A 14 10.10 -1.39 -6.03
C GLU A 14 9.04 -1.90 -5.03
N LYS A 15 7.75 -1.64 -5.28
CA LYS A 15 6.66 -2.16 -4.44
C LYS A 15 6.58 -3.68 -4.53
N GLU A 16 6.67 -4.23 -5.74
CA GLU A 16 6.67 -5.67 -5.98
C GLU A 16 7.86 -6.35 -5.32
N ALA A 17 9.06 -5.79 -5.45
CA ALA A 17 10.26 -6.30 -4.79
C ALA A 17 10.12 -6.30 -3.26
N LEU A 18 9.57 -5.24 -2.68
CA LEU A 18 9.33 -5.15 -1.24
C LEU A 18 8.32 -6.21 -0.77
N ILE A 19 7.19 -6.37 -1.47
CA ILE A 19 6.17 -7.37 -1.11
C ILE A 19 6.72 -8.80 -1.27
N SER A 20 7.47 -9.06 -2.34
CA SER A 20 8.08 -10.36 -2.62
C SER A 20 9.07 -10.74 -1.52
N PHE A 21 10.01 -9.84 -1.20
CA PHE A 21 10.97 -10.04 -0.12
C PHE A 21 10.27 -10.35 1.21
N LEU A 22 9.27 -9.56 1.59
CA LEU A 22 8.55 -9.77 2.85
C LEU A 22 7.75 -11.07 2.87
N SER A 23 7.20 -11.47 1.72
CA SER A 23 6.50 -12.75 1.57
C SER A 23 7.45 -13.93 1.78
N GLU A 24 8.65 -13.89 1.23
CA GLU A 24 9.69 -14.89 1.45
C GLU A 24 10.12 -14.95 2.92
N GLN A 25 10.36 -13.79 3.55
CA GLN A 25 10.70 -13.74 4.98
C GLN A 25 9.57 -14.29 5.86
N LYS A 26 8.31 -14.07 5.47
CA LYS A 26 7.15 -14.65 6.16
C LYS A 26 7.11 -16.18 6.01
N ILE A 27 7.29 -16.71 4.80
CA ILE A 27 7.34 -18.15 4.54
C ILE A 27 8.50 -18.81 5.31
N SER A 28 9.64 -18.13 5.40
CA SER A 28 10.80 -18.58 6.17
C SER A 28 10.61 -18.52 7.70
N GLY A 29 9.43 -18.13 8.20
CA GLY A 29 9.13 -18.08 9.64
C GLY A 29 9.79 -16.92 10.38
N LYS A 30 10.24 -15.87 9.67
CA LYS A 30 10.86 -14.68 10.29
C LYS A 30 9.83 -13.64 10.77
N MET A 31 8.54 -13.91 10.56
CA MET A 31 7.43 -13.11 11.08
C MET A 31 7.00 -13.64 12.45
N GLY A 32 6.90 -12.77 13.45
CA GLY A 32 6.42 -13.12 14.79
C GLY A 32 4.88 -13.12 14.88
N ASN A 33 4.33 -12.86 16.07
CA ASN A 33 2.88 -12.69 16.29
C ASN A 33 2.34 -11.43 15.57
N GLY A 34 2.12 -11.52 14.27
CA GLY A 34 1.44 -10.51 13.48
C GLY A 34 2.31 -9.39 12.90
N SER A 35 3.61 -9.33 13.22
CA SER A 35 4.51 -8.32 12.64
C SER A 35 5.95 -8.81 12.40
N PHE A 36 6.63 -8.16 11.46
CA PHE A 36 8.06 -8.36 11.23
C PHE A 36 8.88 -7.59 12.27
N LYS A 37 9.96 -8.21 12.75
CA LYS A 37 10.92 -7.57 13.65
C LYS A 37 11.63 -6.40 12.93
N PRO A 38 12.10 -5.37 13.65
CA PRO A 38 12.83 -4.24 13.07
C PRO A 38 13.99 -4.66 12.15
N ALA A 39 14.71 -5.73 12.50
CA ALA A 39 15.80 -6.27 11.68
C ALA A 39 15.38 -6.63 10.25
N ILE A 40 14.18 -7.22 10.08
CA ILE A 40 13.67 -7.60 8.75
C ILE A 40 13.36 -6.36 7.90
N TRP A 41 12.90 -5.27 8.52
CA TRP A 41 12.65 -4.02 7.80
C TRP A 41 13.95 -3.34 7.36
N ASN A 42 15.01 -3.42 8.15
CA ASN A 42 16.33 -2.95 7.75
C ASN A 42 16.85 -3.79 6.57
N THR A 43 16.78 -5.12 6.67
CA THR A 43 17.19 -6.00 5.56
C THR A 43 16.35 -5.77 4.30
N ALA A 44 15.06 -5.44 4.43
CA ALA A 44 14.23 -5.08 3.28
C ALA A 44 14.68 -3.77 2.62
N ALA A 45 15.04 -2.77 3.42
CA ALA A 45 15.57 -1.51 2.92
C ALA A 45 16.91 -1.70 2.21
N ASP A 46 17.82 -2.50 2.79
CA ASP A 46 19.10 -2.85 2.18
C ASP A 46 18.90 -3.59 0.86
N HIS A 47 18.01 -4.61 0.84
CA HIS A 47 17.68 -5.35 -0.37
C HIS A 47 17.14 -4.46 -1.49
N LEU A 48 16.30 -3.47 -1.15
CA LEU A 48 15.82 -2.49 -2.13
C LEU A 48 16.93 -1.56 -2.62
N ALA A 49 17.83 -1.12 -1.73
CA ALA A 49 18.95 -0.27 -2.12
C ALA A 49 19.94 -1.01 -3.05
N GLU A 50 20.21 -2.30 -2.77
CA GLU A 50 21.05 -3.15 -3.61
C GLU A 50 20.41 -3.44 -4.97
N LYS A 51 19.11 -3.74 -4.99
CA LYS A 51 18.37 -4.06 -6.22
C LYS A 51 18.10 -2.84 -7.10
N PHE A 52 17.94 -1.67 -6.48
CA PHE A 52 17.65 -0.40 -7.16
C PHE A 52 18.67 0.69 -6.77
N PRO A 53 19.93 0.57 -7.22
CA PRO A 53 20.99 1.52 -6.85
C PRO A 53 20.73 2.94 -7.40
N ASN A 54 19.97 3.05 -8.50
CA ASN A 54 19.58 4.32 -9.12
C ASN A 54 18.14 4.71 -8.75
N GLN A 55 17.70 4.43 -7.51
CA GLN A 55 16.34 4.78 -7.07
C GLN A 55 16.09 6.28 -7.19
N LYS A 56 14.86 6.64 -7.56
CA LYS A 56 14.44 8.05 -7.67
C LYS A 56 14.04 8.59 -6.29
N GLY A 57 14.48 9.81 -5.97
CA GLY A 57 14.13 10.50 -4.73
C GLY A 57 14.88 9.95 -3.52
N LEU A 58 14.30 10.17 -2.33
CA LEU A 58 14.96 9.85 -1.06
C LEU A 58 15.14 8.35 -0.87
N MET A 59 16.28 7.96 -0.28
CA MET A 59 16.61 6.57 0.01
C MET A 59 15.54 5.93 0.91
N LYS A 60 15.01 4.79 0.47
CA LYS A 60 13.94 4.08 1.17
C LYS A 60 14.49 3.48 2.46
N THR A 61 14.10 4.06 3.60
CA THR A 61 14.45 3.52 4.93
C THR A 61 13.50 2.39 5.36
N ALA A 62 13.86 1.67 6.42
CA ALA A 62 13.02 0.65 7.03
C ALA A 62 11.62 1.18 7.42
N GLU A 63 11.55 2.42 7.94
CA GLU A 63 10.29 3.06 8.29
C GLU A 63 9.45 3.39 7.05
N MET A 64 10.07 3.84 5.97
CA MET A 64 9.39 4.08 4.70
C MET A 64 8.83 2.78 4.11
N CYS A 65 9.60 1.68 4.19
CA CYS A 65 9.14 0.35 3.77
C CYS A 65 7.90 -0.09 4.57
N LYS A 66 7.94 0.06 5.91
CA LYS A 66 6.82 -0.27 6.79
C LYS A 66 5.58 0.60 6.50
N GLY A 67 5.77 1.90 6.33
CA GLY A 67 4.71 2.84 5.96
C GLY A 67 4.08 2.49 4.62
N LYS A 68 4.91 2.15 3.62
CA LYS A 68 4.44 1.73 2.30
C LYS A 68 3.61 0.45 2.35
N VAL A 69 4.08 -0.58 3.05
CA VAL A 69 3.34 -1.84 3.20
C VAL A 69 2.02 -1.63 3.94
N THR A 70 2.01 -0.76 4.96
CA THR A 70 0.78 -0.40 5.67
C THR A 70 -0.22 0.25 4.73
N SER A 71 0.21 1.24 3.95
CA SER A 71 -0.61 1.89 2.93
C SER A 71 -1.15 0.90 1.90
N LEU A 72 -0.33 -0.03 1.40
CA LEU A 72 -0.77 -1.05 0.43
C LEU A 72 -1.81 -2.01 1.04
N LYS A 73 -1.63 -2.43 2.29
CA LYS A 73 -2.63 -3.24 3.00
C LYS A 73 -3.94 -2.50 3.19
N THR A 74 -3.89 -1.20 3.48
CA THR A 74 -5.07 -0.35 3.58
C THR A 74 -5.83 -0.31 2.27
N VAL A 75 -5.13 -0.03 1.15
CA VAL A 75 -5.74 -0.04 -0.19
C VAL A 75 -6.38 -1.40 -0.50
N LEU A 76 -5.68 -2.50 -0.22
CA LEU A 76 -6.23 -3.84 -0.43
C LEU A 76 -7.47 -4.13 0.43
N ARG A 77 -7.49 -3.68 1.69
CA ARG A 77 -8.67 -3.79 2.55
C ARG A 77 -9.85 -3.03 1.97
N ASP A 78 -9.59 -1.82 1.49
CA ASP A 78 -10.62 -0.94 0.95
C ASP A 78 -11.18 -1.56 -0.35
N ILE A 79 -10.34 -2.11 -1.24
CA ILE A 79 -10.76 -2.90 -2.39
C ILE A 79 -11.64 -4.10 -1.99
N ASN A 80 -11.22 -4.87 -0.97
CA ASN A 80 -11.99 -6.03 -0.52
C ASN A 80 -13.34 -5.63 0.09
N LEU A 81 -13.42 -4.49 0.78
CA LEU A 81 -14.68 -3.95 1.30
C LEU A 81 -15.62 -3.54 0.16
N TRP A 82 -15.09 -2.88 -0.87
CA TRP A 82 -15.84 -2.53 -2.07
C TRP A 82 -16.37 -3.78 -2.77
N HIS A 83 -15.51 -4.78 -2.99
CA HIS A 83 -15.89 -6.05 -3.61
C HIS A 83 -16.90 -6.86 -2.77
N ALA A 84 -16.97 -6.64 -1.46
CA ALA A 84 -17.98 -7.28 -0.60
C ALA A 84 -19.37 -6.65 -0.74
N CYS A 85 -19.50 -5.45 -1.30
CA CYS A 85 -20.78 -4.82 -1.57
C CYS A 85 -21.49 -5.52 -2.75
N SER A 86 -22.77 -5.86 -2.58
CA SER A 86 -23.56 -6.52 -3.63
C SER A 86 -23.62 -5.66 -4.90
N GLY A 87 -23.39 -6.28 -6.06
CA GLY A 87 -23.43 -5.60 -7.35
C GLY A 87 -22.21 -4.74 -7.67
N LYS A 88 -21.14 -4.79 -6.84
CA LYS A 88 -19.88 -4.08 -7.12
C LYS A 88 -18.85 -5.03 -7.71
N HIS A 89 -18.19 -4.57 -8.77
CA HIS A 89 -17.14 -5.30 -9.46
C HIS A 89 -15.78 -4.73 -9.07
N TRP A 90 -14.78 -5.61 -8.94
CA TRP A 90 -13.37 -5.22 -8.94
C TRP A 90 -12.54 -6.35 -9.53
N ASP A 91 -11.73 -6.06 -10.55
CA ASP A 91 -10.72 -6.98 -11.07
C ASP A 91 -9.37 -6.29 -11.28
N ASN A 92 -8.29 -7.08 -11.40
CA ASN A 92 -6.92 -6.55 -11.50
C ASN A 92 -6.59 -5.95 -12.88
N VAL A 93 -7.47 -6.08 -13.87
CA VAL A 93 -7.31 -5.60 -15.25
C VAL A 93 -8.12 -4.32 -15.47
N ASN A 94 -9.40 -4.31 -15.10
CA ASN A 94 -10.34 -3.21 -15.33
C ASN A 94 -10.66 -2.41 -14.05
N GLY A 95 -10.11 -2.81 -12.90
CA GLY A 95 -10.38 -2.16 -11.61
C GLY A 95 -11.86 -2.29 -11.25
N ALA A 96 -12.44 -1.19 -10.74
CA ALA A 96 -13.85 -1.14 -10.38
C ALA A 96 -14.82 -1.22 -11.59
N ASN A 97 -14.30 -1.10 -12.83
CA ASN A 97 -15.06 -1.10 -14.07
C ASN A 97 -16.35 -0.24 -13.98
N ILE A 98 -16.21 1.01 -13.56
CA ILE A 98 -17.31 1.96 -13.44
C ILE A 98 -17.70 2.40 -14.86
N VAL A 99 -18.88 2.01 -15.32
CA VAL A 99 -19.33 2.29 -16.70
C VAL A 99 -20.49 3.29 -16.73
N THR A 100 -21.28 3.35 -15.66
CA THR A 100 -22.49 4.18 -15.57
C THR A 100 -22.34 5.34 -14.58
N GLU A 101 -23.14 6.40 -14.77
CA GLU A 101 -23.16 7.55 -13.85
C GLU A 101 -23.63 7.17 -12.43
N ASP A 102 -24.52 6.18 -12.30
CA ASP A 102 -24.96 5.65 -11.00
C ASP A 102 -23.82 4.93 -10.26
N GLU A 103 -23.02 4.12 -10.97
CA GLU A 103 -21.85 3.46 -10.38
C GLU A 103 -20.76 4.44 -9.94
N GLU A 104 -20.55 5.52 -10.70
CA GLU A 104 -19.62 6.60 -10.35
C GLU A 104 -20.09 7.29 -9.07
N LYS A 105 -21.38 7.59 -8.95
CA LYS A 105 -21.97 8.22 -7.76
C LYS A 105 -21.81 7.33 -6.53
N ASP A 106 -22.09 6.04 -6.64
CA ASP A 106 -21.90 5.07 -5.57
C ASP A 106 -20.43 4.96 -5.13
N TYR A 107 -19.50 5.01 -6.09
CA TYR A 107 -18.07 5.02 -5.80
C TYR A 107 -17.64 6.29 -5.06
N GLN A 108 -18.10 7.47 -5.50
CA GLN A 108 -17.80 8.74 -4.85
C GLN A 108 -18.37 8.82 -3.42
N GLU A 109 -19.58 8.31 -3.19
CA GLU A 109 -20.17 8.23 -1.86
C GLU A 109 -19.33 7.32 -0.95
N TRP A 110 -18.93 6.15 -1.45
CA TRP A 110 -18.09 5.21 -0.69
C TRP A 110 -16.72 5.80 -0.33
N ILE A 111 -16.06 6.50 -1.27
CA ILE A 111 -14.81 7.22 -1.01
C ILE A 111 -15.01 8.34 0.04
N GLY A 112 -16.15 9.03 0.00
CA GLY A 112 -16.53 10.04 0.98
C GLY A 112 -16.65 9.46 2.40
N VAL A 113 -17.31 8.29 2.53
CA VAL A 113 -17.42 7.56 3.80
C VAL A 113 -16.04 7.12 4.31
N GLN A 114 -15.18 6.56 3.44
CA GLN A 114 -13.82 6.17 3.84
C GLN A 114 -13.01 7.37 4.34
N ARG A 115 -13.06 8.53 3.66
CA ARG A 115 -12.36 9.75 4.11
C ARG A 115 -12.85 10.22 5.48
N LEU A 116 -14.15 10.14 5.76
CA LEU A 116 -14.71 10.47 7.07
C LEU A 116 -14.21 9.51 8.16
N PHE A 117 -14.15 8.21 7.90
CA PHE A 117 -13.60 7.23 8.84
C PHE A 117 -12.11 7.51 9.16
N TYR A 118 -11.29 7.83 8.16
CA TYR A 118 -9.88 8.17 8.41
C TYR A 118 -9.72 9.51 9.15
N PHE A 119 -10.60 10.50 8.93
CA PHE A 119 -10.57 11.78 9.63
C PHE A 119 -10.95 11.64 11.11
N VAL A 120 -11.96 10.83 11.43
CA VAL A 120 -12.44 10.63 12.81
C VAL A 120 -11.48 9.74 13.63
N SER A 121 -10.76 8.81 13.00
CA SER A 121 -9.75 7.97 13.68
C SER A 121 -8.46 8.69 14.09
N GLN A 122 -8.31 9.99 13.79
CA GLN A 122 -7.14 10.80 14.15
C GLN A 122 -7.40 11.75 15.34
N TYR A 123 -8.57 11.68 15.98
CA TYR A 123 -8.96 12.47 17.16
C TYR A 123 -9.22 11.60 18.39
#